data_AF-A0A924GKJ0-F1
#
_entry.id   AF-A0A924GKJ0-F1
#
_cell.length_a   1.000
_cell.length_b   1.000
_cell.length_c   1.000
_cell.angle_alpha   90.00
_cell.angle_beta   90.00
_cell.angle_gamma   90.00
#
_symmetry.space_group_name_H-M   'P 1'
#
loop_
_entity.id
_entity.type
_entity.pdbx_description
1 polymer ?
#
loop_
_entity_poly.entity_id
_entity_poly.type
_entity_poly.pdbx_seq_one_letter_code
_entity_poly.pdbx_strand_id
1 'polypeptide(L)'
;KGNNALTAAVAPGKSRFVARYEAAIETKDGEAKDRLDIFRSDLTSFVNAYDFLSQILNFEDVAIEKFALYARALARVIRDQAMHTPIDLSGVELTGYTLHKNSAIDLKLSGEGELDPLTEGGTKKPVDPKLARLREAVEQLNTLFDGEEFTEADFVGFYTHVKGKAGENEKIAIQVAANSEKQFLSSPDLKGSVISAMVSASDNFAGMTSEALDDDTKLAKLVELIGRALYRDGRDAA
;
A
#
# COMPACT_ATOMS: atom_id res chain seq x y z
N LYS A 1 -4.70 33.84 24.01
CA LYS A 1 -3.71 34.46 23.08
C LYS A 1 -2.52 33.54 22.74
N GLY A 2 -2.57 32.22 22.97
CA GLY A 2 -1.38 31.34 22.88
C GLY A 2 -1.14 30.55 21.58
N ASN A 3 -2.13 30.39 20.69
CA ASN A 3 -1.98 29.48 19.54
C ASN A 3 -1.14 30.03 18.38
N ASN A 4 -0.85 31.34 18.32
CA ASN A 4 -0.22 31.94 17.14
C ASN A 4 1.29 31.67 17.06
N ALA A 5 2.00 31.61 18.20
CA ALA A 5 3.44 31.39 18.22
C ALA A 5 3.83 29.94 17.90
N LEU A 6 3.06 28.96 18.41
CA LEU A 6 3.30 27.54 18.12
C LEU A 6 2.97 27.22 16.66
N THR A 7 1.88 27.76 16.12
CA THR A 7 1.54 27.62 14.70
C THR A 7 2.58 28.27 13.79
N ALA A 8 3.12 29.45 14.16
CA ALA A 8 4.19 30.11 13.41
C ALA A 8 5.50 29.29 13.42
N ALA A 9 5.84 28.66 14.55
CA ALA A 9 7.05 27.82 14.66
C ALA A 9 6.98 26.54 13.81
N VAL A 10 5.78 25.98 13.61
CA VAL A 10 5.56 24.74 12.84
C VAL A 10 5.33 25.01 11.35
N ALA A 11 4.94 26.24 10.98
CA ALA A 11 4.64 26.61 9.60
C ALA A 11 5.75 26.25 8.59
N PRO A 12 7.06 26.49 8.86
CA PRO A 12 8.12 26.10 7.92
C PRO A 12 8.21 24.58 7.70
N GLY A 13 8.02 23.80 8.76
CA GLY A 13 8.01 22.34 8.71
C GLY A 13 6.83 21.82 7.90
N LYS A 14 5.64 22.38 8.13
CA LYS A 14 4.44 22.10 7.33
C LYS A 14 4.71 22.41 5.86
N SER A 15 5.11 23.64 5.52
CA SER A 15 5.34 24.05 4.12
C SER A 15 6.35 23.15 3.39
N ARG A 16 7.43 22.73 4.06
CA ARG A 16 8.41 21.80 3.48
C ARG A 16 7.82 20.41 3.24
N PHE A 17 7.01 19.92 4.16
CA PHE A 17 6.33 18.64 4.00
C PHE A 17 5.36 18.70 2.81
N VAL A 18 4.50 19.72 2.75
CA VAL A 18 3.53 19.92 1.65
C VAL A 18 4.24 19.99 0.31
N ALA A 19 5.23 20.87 0.17
CA ALA A 19 5.92 21.06 -1.10
C ALA A 19 6.61 19.78 -1.59
N ARG A 20 7.18 18.96 -0.67
CA ARG A 20 7.76 17.66 -1.03
C ARG A 20 6.72 16.62 -1.39
N TYR A 21 5.57 16.65 -0.72
CA TYR A 21 4.46 15.74 -0.97
C TYR A 21 3.80 16.03 -2.33
N GLU A 22 3.52 17.29 -2.62
CA GLU A 22 3.03 17.76 -3.92
C GLU A 22 4.01 17.42 -5.04
N ALA A 23 5.32 17.71 -4.85
CA ALA A 23 6.33 17.36 -5.83
C ALA A 23 6.38 15.85 -6.09
N ALA A 24 6.29 15.00 -5.05
CA ALA A 24 6.28 13.55 -5.20
C ALA A 24 5.06 13.06 -6.01
N ILE A 25 3.89 13.67 -5.80
CA ILE A 25 2.67 13.39 -6.58
C ILE A 25 2.86 13.83 -8.04
N GLU A 26 3.33 15.06 -8.27
CA GLU A 26 3.55 15.61 -9.61
C GLU A 26 4.54 14.79 -10.43
N THR A 27 5.64 14.34 -9.80
CA THR A 27 6.66 13.51 -10.45
C THR A 27 6.32 12.03 -10.47
N LYS A 28 5.16 11.62 -9.93
CA LYS A 28 4.75 10.21 -9.78
C LYS A 28 5.82 9.35 -9.06
N ASP A 29 6.56 9.95 -8.13
CA ASP A 29 7.57 9.28 -7.34
C ASP A 29 6.94 8.63 -6.10
N GLY A 30 6.51 7.38 -6.27
CA GLY A 30 5.91 6.59 -5.20
C GLY A 30 6.83 6.35 -4.01
N GLU A 31 8.15 6.22 -4.24
CA GLU A 31 9.10 6.03 -3.15
C GLU A 31 9.24 7.30 -2.30
N ALA A 32 9.27 8.48 -2.94
CA ALA A 32 9.28 9.75 -2.23
C ALA A 32 8.00 10.00 -1.45
N LYS A 33 6.84 9.66 -2.02
CA LYS A 33 5.55 9.75 -1.32
C LYS A 33 5.53 8.81 -0.11
N ASP A 34 5.89 7.54 -0.30
CA ASP A 34 5.90 6.54 0.78
C ASP A 34 6.83 6.96 1.92
N ARG A 35 8.03 7.50 1.62
CA ARG A 35 8.93 8.03 2.66
C ARG A 35 8.31 9.17 3.47
N LEU A 36 7.49 10.03 2.86
CA LEU A 36 6.79 11.10 3.56
C LEU A 36 5.64 10.58 4.41
N ASP A 37 4.91 9.58 3.92
CA ASP A 37 3.85 8.91 4.68
C ASP A 37 4.43 8.15 5.89
N ILE A 38 5.57 7.49 5.71
CA ILE A 38 6.35 6.86 6.80
C ILE A 38 6.80 7.92 7.81
N PHE A 39 7.44 9.01 7.37
CA PHE A 39 7.86 10.09 8.27
C PHE A 39 6.71 10.65 9.12
N ARG A 40 5.52 10.79 8.54
CA ARG A 40 4.30 11.20 9.25
C ARG A 40 3.87 10.16 10.29
N SER A 41 3.91 8.88 9.93
CA SER A 41 3.63 7.77 10.84
C SER A 41 4.62 7.79 12.02
N ASP A 42 5.91 7.89 11.74
CA ASP A 42 6.98 7.90 12.73
C ASP A 42 6.85 9.06 13.72
N LEU A 43 6.48 10.24 13.23
CA LEU A 43 6.18 11.39 14.10
C LEU A 43 5.05 11.09 15.09
N THR A 44 4.01 10.38 14.65
CA THR A 44 2.88 10.01 15.52
C THR A 44 3.30 8.94 16.52
N SER A 45 4.03 7.91 16.06
CA SER A 45 4.58 6.87 16.93
C SER A 45 5.53 7.44 17.98
N PHE A 46 6.40 8.39 17.62
CA PHE A 46 7.28 9.08 18.54
C PHE A 46 6.51 9.83 19.63
N VAL A 47 5.47 10.59 19.26
CA VAL A 47 4.65 11.35 20.22
C VAL A 47 3.95 10.39 21.20
N ASN A 48 3.40 9.29 20.71
CA ASN A 48 2.74 8.28 21.55
C ASN A 48 3.74 7.61 22.51
N ALA A 49 4.93 7.24 22.02
CA ALA A 49 5.99 6.66 22.83
C ALA A 49 6.48 7.63 23.91
N TYR A 50 6.68 8.90 23.56
CA TYR A 50 7.05 9.94 24.51
C TYR A 50 5.95 10.15 25.57
N ASP A 51 4.69 10.22 25.15
CA ASP A 51 3.55 10.42 26.07
C ASP A 51 3.39 9.26 27.06
N PHE A 52 3.69 8.04 26.63
CA PHE A 52 3.73 6.88 27.51
C PHE A 52 4.94 6.92 28.45
N LEU A 53 6.15 7.06 27.91
CA LEU A 53 7.39 6.99 28.70
C LEU A 53 7.51 8.15 29.69
N SER A 54 7.00 9.35 29.35
CA SER A 54 7.02 10.53 30.22
C SER A 54 6.17 10.36 31.49
N GLN A 55 5.26 9.39 31.53
CA GLN A 55 4.47 9.05 32.72
C GLN A 55 5.28 8.21 33.73
N ILE A 56 6.34 7.54 33.28
CA ILE A 56 7.08 6.53 34.06
C ILE A 56 8.54 6.98 34.29
N LEU A 57 9.11 7.74 33.34
CA LEU A 57 10.49 8.21 33.34
C LEU A 57 10.54 9.74 33.25
N ASN A 58 11.33 10.35 34.13
CA ASN A 58 11.73 11.74 33.97
C ASN A 58 12.98 11.79 33.08
N PHE A 59 12.84 12.38 31.90
CA PHE A 59 13.91 12.40 30.91
C PHE A 59 15.07 13.36 31.24
N GLU A 60 14.88 14.29 32.19
CA GLU A 60 15.82 15.38 32.58
C GLU A 60 16.27 16.33 31.44
N ASP A 61 16.17 15.91 30.19
CA ASP A 61 16.55 16.62 28.99
C ASP A 61 15.38 17.41 28.39
N VAL A 62 15.49 18.73 28.52
CA VAL A 62 14.55 19.72 27.98
C VAL A 62 14.49 19.68 26.44
N ALA A 63 15.53 19.19 25.76
CA ALA A 63 15.53 19.08 24.31
C ALA A 63 14.52 18.05 23.80
N ILE A 64 14.37 16.92 24.50
CA ILE A 64 13.41 15.87 24.15
C ILE A 64 11.98 16.40 24.32
N GLU A 65 11.69 17.10 25.42
CA GLU A 65 10.37 17.70 25.66
C GLU A 65 10.02 18.76 24.59
N LYS A 66 10.97 19.62 24.23
CA LYS A 66 10.80 20.60 23.15
C LYS A 66 10.53 19.92 21.81
N PHE A 67 11.25 18.84 21.51
CA PHE A 67 11.05 18.07 20.29
C PHE A 67 9.69 17.37 20.28
N ALA A 68 9.25 16.77 21.39
CA ALA A 68 7.94 16.16 21.51
C ALA A 68 6.79 17.17 21.32
N LEU A 69 6.92 18.36 21.90
CA LEU A 69 5.96 19.46 21.68
C LEU A 69 5.90 19.88 20.20
N TYR A 70 7.05 20.02 19.55
CA TYR A 70 7.13 20.34 18.12
C TYR A 70 6.56 19.22 17.24
N ALA A 71 6.95 17.97 17.50
CA ALA A 71 6.52 16.78 16.77
C ALA A 71 5.00 16.61 16.87
N ARG A 72 4.40 16.79 18.05
CA ARG A 72 2.95 16.76 18.27
C ARG A 72 2.22 17.84 17.46
N ALA A 73 2.76 19.06 17.46
CA ALA A 73 2.18 20.16 16.72
C ALA A 73 2.32 19.96 15.20
N LEU A 74 3.45 19.44 14.73
CA LEU A 74 3.71 19.12 13.34
C LEU A 74 2.80 17.98 12.84
N ALA A 75 2.74 16.85 13.56
CA ALA A 75 1.90 15.71 13.25
C ALA A 75 0.42 16.09 13.13
N ARG A 76 -0.05 17.09 13.89
CA ARG A 76 -1.42 17.62 13.78
C ARG A 76 -1.67 18.38 12.48
N VAL A 77 -0.70 19.12 11.96
CA VAL A 77 -0.89 20.00 10.80
C VAL A 77 -0.55 19.36 9.45
N ILE A 78 0.05 18.17 9.44
CA ILE A 78 0.38 17.37 8.25
C ILE A 78 -0.55 16.17 8.02
N ARG A 79 -1.69 16.09 8.74
CA ARG A 79 -2.69 15.01 8.55
C ARG A 79 -3.37 15.10 7.18
N ASP A 80 -3.78 13.95 6.63
CA ASP A 80 -4.37 13.79 5.28
C ASP A 80 -5.43 14.84 4.91
N GLN A 81 -6.32 15.17 5.85
CA GLN A 81 -7.44 16.10 5.60
C GLN A 81 -6.99 17.52 5.19
N ALA A 82 -5.76 17.92 5.51
CA ALA A 82 -5.25 19.24 5.17
C ALA A 82 -4.62 19.32 3.77
N MET A 83 -4.51 18.20 3.04
CA MET A 83 -3.73 18.06 1.81
C MET A 83 -4.54 17.58 0.60
N HIS A 84 -5.85 17.35 0.74
CA HIS A 84 -6.68 16.99 -0.41
C HIS A 84 -6.93 18.22 -1.29
N THR A 85 -6.36 18.23 -2.49
CA THR A 85 -6.98 18.89 -3.63
C THR A 85 -8.39 18.27 -3.77
N PRO A 86 -9.48 19.07 -3.83
CA PRO A 86 -10.81 18.51 -4.02
C PRO A 86 -10.81 17.72 -5.32
N ILE A 87 -10.90 16.39 -5.20
CA ILE A 87 -11.16 15.51 -6.32
C ILE A 87 -12.61 15.76 -6.70
N ASP A 88 -12.84 16.17 -7.94
CA ASP A 88 -14.20 16.35 -8.45
C ASP A 88 -14.86 14.98 -8.60
N LEU A 89 -15.75 14.67 -7.66
CA LEU A 89 -16.53 13.43 -7.62
C LEU A 89 -17.91 13.60 -8.27
N SER A 90 -18.18 14.70 -8.99
CA SER A 90 -19.49 14.97 -9.58
C SER A 90 -19.94 13.92 -10.61
N GLY A 91 -19.06 13.01 -11.02
CA GLY A 91 -19.34 11.91 -11.94
C GLY A 91 -19.35 10.50 -11.31
N VAL A 92 -19.19 10.37 -9.99
CA VAL A 92 -19.20 9.07 -9.30
C VAL A 92 -20.51 8.90 -8.55
N GLU A 93 -21.40 8.07 -9.08
CA GLU A 93 -22.62 7.64 -8.39
C GLU A 93 -22.28 6.42 -7.52
N LEU A 94 -22.60 6.49 -6.22
CA LEU A 94 -22.37 5.40 -5.27
C LEU A 94 -23.40 4.28 -5.54
N THR A 95 -23.06 3.31 -6.40
CA THR A 95 -24.01 2.25 -6.83
C THR A 95 -24.12 1.07 -5.87
N GLY A 96 -23.39 1.07 -4.76
CA GLY A 96 -23.51 0.06 -3.71
C GLY A 96 -22.66 0.42 -2.50
N TYR A 97 -23.24 0.33 -1.31
CA TYR A 97 -22.47 0.32 -0.06
C TYR A 97 -22.81 -0.98 0.66
N THR A 98 -21.80 -1.76 1.02
CA THR A 98 -21.94 -2.91 1.92
C THR A 98 -21.12 -2.63 3.16
N LEU A 99 -21.81 -2.55 4.31
CA LEU A 99 -21.16 -2.38 5.60
C LEU A 99 -20.65 -3.74 6.06
N HIS A 100 -19.34 -3.95 5.97
CA HIS A 100 -18.69 -5.10 6.59
C HIS A 100 -18.50 -4.82 8.07
N LYS A 101 -19.10 -5.66 8.92
CA LYS A 101 -18.82 -5.66 10.35
C LYS A 101 -17.42 -6.24 10.55
N ASN A 102 -16.45 -5.40 10.85
CA ASN A 102 -15.14 -5.86 11.34
C ASN A 102 -15.36 -6.82 12.52
N SER A 103 -14.51 -7.84 12.62
CA SER A 103 -14.50 -8.77 13.75
C SER A 103 -14.60 -7.98 15.06
N ALA A 104 -15.58 -8.33 15.90
CA ALA A 104 -15.71 -7.70 17.21
C ALA A 104 -14.43 -8.00 18.00
N ILE A 105 -13.60 -6.98 18.20
CA ILE A 105 -12.51 -7.05 19.15
C ILE A 105 -13.17 -7.09 20.53
N ASP A 106 -13.17 -8.26 21.14
CA ASP A 106 -13.61 -8.44 22.53
C ASP A 106 -12.55 -7.82 23.45
N LEU A 107 -12.69 -6.52 23.71
CA LEU A 107 -11.90 -5.80 24.71
C LEU A 107 -12.34 -6.25 26.11
N LYS A 108 -11.86 -7.43 26.53
CA LYS A 108 -12.07 -7.91 27.89
C LYS A 108 -11.34 -6.99 28.87
N LEU A 109 -12.09 -6.26 29.69
CA LEU A 109 -11.57 -5.46 30.81
C LEU A 109 -11.16 -6.30 32.03
N SER A 110 -11.05 -7.62 31.90
CA SER A 110 -10.74 -8.52 32.99
C SER A 110 -9.39 -9.21 32.77
N GLY A 111 -8.33 -8.64 33.34
CA GLY A 111 -7.03 -9.29 33.47
C GLY A 111 -5.95 -8.34 33.95
N GLU A 112 -5.08 -8.83 34.84
CA GLU A 112 -3.73 -8.31 35.09
C GLU A 112 -2.88 -8.48 33.82
N GLY A 113 -3.27 -7.83 32.73
CA GLY A 113 -2.55 -7.89 31.45
C GLY A 113 -1.35 -6.98 31.50
N GLU A 114 -0.14 -7.53 31.33
CA GLU A 114 0.98 -6.74 30.84
C GLU A 114 0.55 -6.07 29.53
N LEU A 115 0.76 -4.75 29.44
CA LEU A 115 0.61 -4.06 28.16
C LEU A 115 1.61 -4.69 27.20
N ASP A 116 1.13 -5.14 26.04
CA ASP A 116 2.03 -5.49 24.95
C ASP A 116 2.97 -4.30 24.73
N PRO A 117 4.31 -4.52 24.73
CA PRO A 117 5.25 -3.45 24.46
C PRO A 117 4.88 -2.83 23.12
N LEU A 118 5.13 -1.52 22.97
CA LEU A 118 4.87 -0.77 21.75
C LEU A 118 5.53 -1.47 20.56
N THR A 119 4.81 -2.32 19.84
CA THR A 119 5.35 -3.09 18.73
C THR A 119 5.44 -2.18 17.53
N GLU A 120 6.69 -1.89 17.16
CA GLU A 120 7.10 -1.29 15.88
C GLU A 120 6.45 0.05 15.51
N GLY A 121 6.70 1.05 16.34
CA GLY A 121 6.73 2.43 15.87
C GLY A 121 7.97 2.68 15.01
N GLY A 122 7.82 2.67 13.68
CA GLY A 122 8.78 3.31 12.76
C GLY A 122 9.73 2.43 11.96
N THR A 123 9.30 1.23 11.57
CA THR A 123 10.06 0.30 10.71
C THR A 123 9.41 0.04 9.35
N LYS A 124 8.50 0.90 8.89
CA LYS A 124 8.03 0.81 7.50
C LYS A 124 9.18 1.18 6.57
N LYS A 125 9.85 0.18 6.02
CA LYS A 125 10.82 0.37 4.94
C LYS A 125 10.08 0.87 3.70
N PRO A 126 10.70 1.71 2.85
CA PRO A 126 10.15 2.03 1.54
C PRO A 126 9.76 0.75 0.82
N VAL A 127 8.50 0.67 0.39
CA VAL A 127 8.01 -0.48 -0.37
C VAL A 127 8.54 -0.33 -1.80
N ASP A 128 8.97 -1.44 -2.41
CA ASP A 128 9.31 -1.44 -3.84
C ASP A 128 8.14 -0.83 -4.64
N PRO A 129 8.36 0.22 -5.45
CA PRO A 129 7.30 0.87 -6.22
C PRO A 129 6.47 -0.10 -7.09
N LYS A 130 7.06 -1.21 -7.55
CA LYS A 130 6.35 -2.27 -8.29
C LYS A 130 5.40 -3.04 -7.37
N LEU A 131 5.82 -3.35 -6.15
CA LEU A 131 4.97 -4.02 -5.14
C LEU A 131 3.86 -3.08 -4.67
N ALA A 132 4.13 -1.79 -4.51
CA ALA A 132 3.10 -0.80 -4.18
C ALA A 132 2.00 -0.74 -5.26
N ARG A 133 2.39 -0.65 -6.54
CA ARG A 133 1.44 -0.68 -7.67
C ARG A 133 0.69 -2.00 -7.78
N LEU A 134 1.33 -3.13 -7.44
CA LEU A 134 0.67 -4.43 -7.42
C LEU A 134 -0.40 -4.48 -6.32
N ARG A 135 -0.08 -4.02 -5.10
CA ARG A 135 -1.05 -3.96 -3.99
C ARG A 135 -2.23 -3.08 -4.31
N GLU A 136 -1.99 -1.90 -4.87
CA GLU A 136 -3.06 -0.99 -5.31
C GLU A 136 -3.96 -1.65 -6.36
N ALA A 137 -3.38 -2.35 -7.34
CA ALA A 137 -4.16 -3.08 -8.34
C ALA A 137 -4.99 -4.21 -7.73
N VAL A 138 -4.42 -4.96 -6.76
CA VAL A 138 -5.11 -6.05 -6.06
C VAL A 138 -6.26 -5.52 -5.19
N GLU A 139 -6.07 -4.40 -4.50
CA GLU A 139 -7.12 -3.74 -3.71
C GLU A 139 -8.29 -3.28 -4.60
N GLN A 140 -7.99 -2.73 -5.78
CA GLN A 140 -9.00 -2.39 -6.77
C GLN A 140 -9.72 -3.63 -7.30
N LEU A 141 -9.01 -4.74 -7.55
CA LEU A 141 -9.64 -6.00 -7.95
C LEU A 141 -10.54 -6.57 -6.86
N ASN A 142 -10.11 -6.57 -5.60
CA ASN A 142 -10.94 -6.97 -4.46
C ASN A 142 -12.24 -6.17 -4.40
N THR A 143 -12.21 -4.88 -4.77
CA THR A 143 -13.40 -4.01 -4.79
C THR A 143 -14.29 -4.26 -6.01
N LEU A 144 -13.71 -4.71 -7.13
CA LEU A 144 -14.46 -4.96 -8.38
C LEU A 144 -15.10 -6.36 -8.43
N PHE A 145 -14.55 -7.32 -7.70
CA PHE A 145 -15.02 -8.71 -7.67
C PHE A 145 -15.66 -9.00 -6.31
N ASP A 146 -16.98 -8.90 -6.22
CA ASP A 146 -17.79 -9.08 -4.99
C ASP A 146 -17.90 -10.55 -4.49
N GLY A 147 -17.07 -11.46 -4.99
CA GLY A 147 -17.16 -12.89 -4.69
C GLY A 147 -16.24 -13.34 -3.56
N GLU A 148 -16.79 -14.00 -2.54
CA GLU A 148 -16.01 -14.64 -1.46
C GLU A 148 -15.16 -15.86 -1.92
N GLU A 149 -15.29 -16.25 -3.20
CA GLU A 149 -14.59 -17.39 -3.78
C GLU A 149 -13.12 -17.10 -4.11
N PHE A 150 -12.74 -15.82 -4.27
CA PHE A 150 -11.40 -15.43 -4.69
C PHE A 150 -10.56 -14.91 -3.52
N THR A 151 -9.32 -15.37 -3.47
CA THR A 151 -8.33 -14.95 -2.48
C THR A 151 -7.39 -13.89 -3.04
N GLU A 152 -6.62 -13.23 -2.16
CA GLU A 152 -5.57 -12.29 -2.58
C GLU A 152 -4.56 -12.96 -3.54
N ALA A 153 -4.23 -14.24 -3.34
CA ALA A 153 -3.35 -14.99 -4.21
C ALA A 153 -3.93 -15.15 -5.63
N ASP A 154 -5.25 -15.35 -5.75
CA ASP A 154 -5.94 -15.43 -7.04
C ASP A 154 -5.87 -14.10 -7.79
N PHE A 155 -6.10 -12.98 -7.10
CA PHE A 155 -6.00 -11.64 -7.71
C PHE A 155 -4.57 -11.27 -8.10
N VAL A 156 -3.59 -11.58 -7.26
CA VAL A 156 -2.17 -11.38 -7.59
C VAL A 156 -1.80 -12.21 -8.82
N GLY A 157 -2.17 -13.49 -8.85
CA GLY A 157 -1.90 -14.39 -9.98
C GLY A 157 -2.57 -13.91 -11.26
N PHE A 158 -3.87 -13.58 -11.19
CA PHE A 158 -4.65 -13.08 -12.32
C PHE A 158 -4.06 -11.79 -12.90
N TYR A 159 -3.84 -10.76 -12.06
CA TYR A 159 -3.32 -9.47 -12.52
C TYR A 159 -1.94 -9.61 -13.15
N THR A 160 -1.01 -10.31 -12.48
CA THR A 160 0.37 -10.43 -12.96
C THR A 160 0.46 -11.23 -14.25
N HIS A 161 -0.28 -12.32 -14.38
CA HIS A 161 -0.27 -13.15 -15.59
C HIS A 161 -0.89 -12.40 -16.77
N VAL A 162 -2.09 -11.82 -16.62
CA VAL A 162 -2.77 -11.07 -17.69
C VAL A 162 -1.95 -9.86 -18.13
N LYS A 163 -1.40 -9.09 -17.19
CA LYS A 163 -0.53 -7.94 -17.50
C LYS A 163 0.73 -8.37 -18.25
N GLY A 164 1.34 -9.50 -17.86
CA GLY A 164 2.48 -10.09 -18.55
C GLY A 164 2.14 -10.42 -20.00
N LYS A 165 1.06 -11.20 -20.23
CA LYS A 165 0.60 -11.57 -21.58
C LYS A 165 0.22 -10.36 -22.43
N ALA A 166 -0.41 -9.34 -21.85
CA ALA A 166 -0.74 -8.10 -22.56
C ALA A 166 0.52 -7.32 -22.98
N GLY A 167 1.57 -7.36 -22.15
CA GLY A 167 2.87 -6.73 -22.43
C GLY A 167 3.68 -7.39 -23.55
N GLU A 168 3.41 -8.66 -23.87
CA GLU A 168 4.02 -9.36 -25.01
C GLU A 168 3.50 -8.85 -26.36
N ASN A 169 2.37 -8.16 -26.39
CA ASN A 169 1.80 -7.62 -27.61
C ASN A 169 2.61 -6.40 -28.09
N GLU A 170 3.32 -6.56 -29.21
CA GLU A 170 4.17 -5.50 -29.79
C GLU A 170 3.43 -4.18 -30.01
N LYS A 171 2.15 -4.22 -30.41
CA LYS A 171 1.36 -3.00 -30.60
C LYS A 171 1.16 -2.27 -29.28
N ILE A 172 0.89 -3.01 -28.20
CA ILE A 172 0.76 -2.45 -26.86
C ILE A 172 2.10 -1.88 -26.38
N ALA A 173 3.21 -2.61 -26.58
CA ALA A 173 4.54 -2.14 -26.21
C ALA A 173 4.89 -0.81 -26.93
N ILE A 174 4.62 -0.72 -28.23
CA ILE A 174 4.82 0.51 -29.01
C ILE A 174 3.94 1.65 -28.48
N GLN A 175 2.65 1.38 -28.21
CA GLN A 175 1.74 2.40 -27.70
C GLN A 175 2.13 2.91 -26.31
N VAL A 176 2.61 2.04 -25.41
CA VAL A 176 3.11 2.44 -24.10
C VAL A 176 4.32 3.37 -24.22
N ALA A 177 5.25 3.08 -25.14
CA ALA A 177 6.44 3.91 -25.35
C ALA A 177 6.14 5.26 -26.02
N ALA A 178 5.10 5.32 -26.86
CA ALA A 178 4.80 6.49 -27.70
C ALA A 178 3.75 7.45 -27.13
N ASN A 179 2.98 7.05 -26.11
CA ASN A 179 1.82 7.80 -25.63
C ASN A 179 1.92 8.12 -24.13
N SER A 180 1.30 9.23 -23.71
CA SER A 180 1.02 9.45 -22.30
C SER A 180 0.04 8.39 -21.78
N GLU A 181 0.05 8.13 -20.47
CA GLU A 181 -0.84 7.17 -19.82
C GLU A 181 -2.32 7.39 -20.17
N LYS A 182 -2.80 8.64 -20.15
CA LYS A 182 -4.19 8.97 -20.50
C LYS A 182 -4.53 8.63 -21.95
N GLN A 183 -3.60 8.88 -22.88
CA GLN A 183 -3.78 8.55 -24.29
C GLN A 183 -3.76 7.04 -24.52
N PHE A 184 -2.85 6.34 -23.85
CA PHE A 184 -2.77 4.87 -23.90
C PHE A 184 -4.03 4.20 -23.36
N LEU A 185 -4.53 4.66 -22.20
CA LEU A 185 -5.78 4.15 -21.60
C LEU A 185 -7.01 4.41 -22.48
N SER A 186 -6.95 5.43 -23.35
CA SER A 186 -8.01 5.74 -24.32
C SER A 186 -7.86 5.00 -25.65
N SER A 187 -6.83 4.16 -25.79
CA SER A 187 -6.56 3.42 -27.03
C SER A 187 -7.68 2.41 -27.32
N PRO A 188 -8.23 2.39 -28.55
CA PRO A 188 -9.24 1.41 -28.93
C PRO A 188 -8.69 -0.03 -28.94
N ASP A 189 -7.37 -0.20 -29.11
CA ASP A 189 -6.72 -1.51 -29.17
C ASP A 189 -6.49 -2.13 -27.79
N LEU A 190 -6.48 -1.30 -26.73
CA LEU A 190 -6.12 -1.74 -25.37
C LEU A 190 -7.10 -2.80 -24.86
N LYS A 191 -8.40 -2.54 -24.95
CA LYS A 191 -9.43 -3.47 -24.46
C LYS A 191 -9.34 -4.84 -25.14
N GLY A 192 -9.21 -4.85 -26.47
CA GLY A 192 -9.09 -6.10 -27.24
C GLY A 192 -7.81 -6.87 -26.89
N SER A 193 -6.70 -6.15 -26.69
CA SER A 193 -5.42 -6.76 -26.30
C SER A 193 -5.47 -7.36 -24.90
N VAL A 194 -6.13 -6.69 -23.94
CA VAL A 194 -6.32 -7.21 -22.59
C VAL A 194 -7.21 -8.44 -22.59
N ILE A 195 -8.33 -8.44 -23.35
CA ILE A 195 -9.20 -9.62 -23.48
C ILE A 195 -8.44 -10.80 -24.09
N SER A 196 -7.67 -10.56 -25.16
CA SER A 196 -6.84 -11.61 -25.77
C SER A 196 -5.81 -12.15 -24.77
N ALA A 197 -5.18 -11.26 -23.99
CA ALA A 197 -4.24 -11.66 -22.95
C ALA A 197 -4.90 -12.48 -21.84
N MET A 198 -6.14 -12.16 -21.44
CA MET A 198 -6.91 -12.96 -20.48
C MET A 198 -7.17 -14.38 -21.00
N VAL A 199 -7.63 -14.51 -22.24
CA VAL A 199 -7.87 -15.83 -22.86
C VAL A 199 -6.57 -16.63 -22.93
N SER A 200 -5.51 -16.04 -23.47
CA SER A 200 -4.21 -16.70 -23.58
C SER A 200 -3.61 -17.06 -22.22
N ALA A 201 -3.79 -16.22 -21.19
CA ALA A 201 -3.35 -16.52 -19.83
C ALA A 201 -4.10 -17.74 -19.26
N SER A 202 -5.42 -17.81 -19.46
CA SER A 202 -6.26 -18.93 -19.03
C SER A 202 -5.86 -20.23 -19.75
N ASP A 203 -5.73 -20.19 -21.07
CA ASP A 203 -5.37 -21.37 -21.88
C ASP A 203 -3.97 -21.88 -21.52
N ASN A 204 -3.00 -20.97 -21.37
CA ASN A 204 -1.65 -21.34 -20.96
C ASN A 204 -1.61 -21.90 -19.55
N PHE A 205 -2.37 -21.33 -18.61
CA PHE A 205 -2.43 -21.85 -17.24
C PHE A 205 -3.00 -23.27 -17.22
N ALA A 206 -4.13 -23.49 -17.91
CA ALA A 206 -4.72 -24.82 -18.05
C ALA A 206 -3.74 -25.82 -18.72
N GLY A 207 -3.04 -25.38 -19.76
CA GLY A 207 -2.02 -26.18 -20.44
C GLY A 207 -0.85 -26.56 -19.52
N MET A 208 -0.30 -25.60 -18.76
CA MET A 208 0.76 -25.88 -17.78
C MET A 208 0.30 -26.83 -16.69
N THR A 209 -0.95 -26.70 -16.21
CA THR A 209 -1.52 -27.62 -15.22
C THR A 209 -1.62 -29.04 -15.79
N SER A 210 -2.17 -29.20 -17.00
CA SER A 210 -2.25 -30.52 -17.65
C SER A 210 -0.86 -31.12 -17.84
N GLU A 211 0.08 -30.37 -18.41
CA GLU A 211 1.44 -30.86 -18.68
C GLU A 211 2.20 -31.22 -17.40
N ALA A 212 1.97 -30.49 -16.31
CA ALA A 212 2.55 -30.82 -15.01
C ALA A 212 1.92 -32.10 -14.40
N LEU A 213 0.62 -32.33 -14.57
CA LEU A 213 -0.06 -33.52 -14.02
C LEU A 213 0.18 -34.78 -14.86
N ASP A 214 0.43 -34.64 -16.16
CA ASP A 214 0.66 -35.76 -17.09
C ASP A 214 2.11 -36.27 -17.08
N ASP A 215 3.04 -35.54 -16.45
CA ASP A 215 4.47 -35.88 -16.38
C ASP A 215 4.99 -35.83 -14.93
N ASP A 216 5.17 -37.01 -14.33
CA ASP A 216 5.66 -37.18 -12.95
C ASP A 216 6.99 -36.44 -12.67
N THR A 217 7.87 -36.32 -13.68
CA THR A 217 9.14 -35.63 -13.52
C THR A 217 8.95 -34.12 -13.44
N LYS A 218 8.03 -33.57 -14.25
CA LYS A 218 7.67 -32.14 -14.17
C LYS A 218 6.94 -31.84 -12.87
N LEU A 219 5.99 -32.69 -12.46
CA LEU A 219 5.27 -32.55 -11.20
C LEU A 219 6.21 -32.53 -10.00
N ALA A 220 7.13 -33.49 -9.90
CA ALA A 220 8.07 -33.59 -8.80
C ALA A 220 8.95 -32.34 -8.67
N LYS A 221 9.44 -31.81 -9.80
CA LYS A 221 10.22 -30.56 -9.82
C LYS A 221 9.39 -29.34 -9.42
N LEU A 222 8.14 -29.25 -9.88
CA LEU A 222 7.24 -28.16 -9.52
C LEU A 222 6.94 -28.17 -8.02
N VAL A 223 6.64 -29.34 -7.45
CA VAL A 223 6.44 -29.54 -6.01
C VAL A 223 7.68 -29.13 -5.22
N GLU A 224 8.88 -29.51 -5.68
CA GLU A 224 10.13 -29.10 -5.04
C GLU A 224 10.32 -27.57 -5.05
N LEU A 225 10.07 -26.91 -6.18
CA LEU A 225 10.19 -25.46 -6.31
C LEU A 225 9.23 -24.73 -5.38
N ILE A 226 7.95 -25.11 -5.38
CA ILE A 226 6.92 -24.52 -4.51
C ILE A 226 7.25 -24.79 -3.04
N GLY A 227 7.61 -26.02 -2.69
CA GLY A 227 7.96 -26.38 -1.31
C GLY A 227 9.14 -25.57 -0.76
N ARG A 228 10.17 -25.32 -1.58
CA ARG A 228 11.31 -24.46 -1.20
C ARG A 228 10.90 -23.01 -1.02
N ALA A 229 10.00 -22.48 -1.84
CA ALA A 229 9.51 -21.10 -1.72
C ALA A 229 8.71 -20.93 -0.42
N LEU A 230 7.71 -21.79 -0.18
CA LEU A 230 6.91 -21.79 1.05
C LEU A 230 7.76 -21.89 2.32
N TYR A 231 8.79 -22.75 2.31
CA TYR A 231 9.69 -22.89 3.45
C TYR A 231 10.49 -21.62 3.75
N ARG A 232 10.94 -20.89 2.72
CA ARG A 232 11.70 -19.64 2.89
C ARG A 232 10.79 -18.51 3.35
N ASP A 233 9.66 -18.34 2.68
CA ASP A 233 8.71 -17.26 2.99
C ASP A 233 8.17 -17.39 4.42
N GLY A 234 7.90 -18.63 4.87
CA GLY A 234 7.49 -18.90 6.26
C GLY A 234 8.58 -18.66 7.31
N ARG A 235 9.85 -18.60 6.92
CA ARG A 235 10.99 -18.31 7.81
C ARG A 235 11.36 -16.83 7.82
N ASP A 236 11.14 -16.13 6.72
CA ASP A 236 11.35 -14.69 6.62
C ASP A 236 10.20 -13.88 7.29
N ALA A 237 9.04 -14.51 7.49
CA ALA A 237 7.89 -13.95 8.21
C ALA A 237 7.88 -14.21 9.74
N ALA A 238 8.82 -15.02 10.26
CA ALA A 238 8.93 -15.42 11.67
C ALA A 238 10.13 -14.75 12.37
#